data_AF-A0A4R6JXF8-F1
#
_entry.id   AF-A0A4R6JXF8-F1
#
_cell.length_a   1.000
_cell.length_b   1.000
_cell.length_c   1.000
_cell.angle_alpha   90.00
_cell.angle_beta   90.00
_cell.angle_gamma   90.00
#
_symmetry.space_group_name_H-M   'P 1'
#
loop_
_entity.id
_entity.type
_entity.pdbx_description
1 polymer ?
#
loop_
_entity_poly.entity_id
_entity_poly.type
_entity_poly.pdbx_seq_one_letter_code
_entity_poly.pdbx_strand_id
1 'polypeptide(L)'
;MAYRVEYSGELMEFASLDAALDCARNAIVNDLGRIDGWSVEHDEELNDWYVRGVRNGRRIGPTAIVTGPRGRQAVFEEWERRVVFIGETPADAFAMAAAWLEKRPDITTLGDVGWHHTADGHQLRVYFQP
;
A
#
# COMPACT_ATOMS: atom_id res chain seq x y z
N MET A 1 4.03 9.98 10.74
CA MET A 1 3.27 9.56 9.54
C MET A 1 4.11 9.94 8.33
N ALA A 2 4.48 8.97 7.51
CA ALA A 2 5.37 9.19 6.37
C ALA A 2 4.71 8.67 5.09
N TYR A 3 4.94 9.39 4.00
CA TYR A 3 4.63 8.97 2.64
C TYR A 3 5.82 8.18 2.11
N ARG A 4 5.57 7.06 1.43
CA ARG A 4 6.61 6.24 0.80
C ARG A 4 6.53 6.39 -0.70
N VAL A 5 7.66 6.54 -1.37
CA VAL A 5 7.74 6.57 -2.84
C VAL A 5 8.44 5.32 -3.30
N GLU A 6 7.78 4.54 -4.16
CA GLU A 6 8.36 3.41 -4.87
C GLU A 6 8.50 3.74 -6.36
N TYR A 7 9.71 3.62 -6.90
CA TYR A 7 9.97 3.74 -8.33
C TYR A 7 11.19 2.90 -8.71
N SER A 8 11.07 2.06 -9.74
CA SER A 8 12.14 1.17 -10.21
C SER A 8 12.76 0.27 -9.11
N GLY A 9 11.96 -0.08 -8.09
CA GLY A 9 12.39 -0.90 -6.95
C GLY A 9 13.10 -0.14 -5.83
N GLU A 10 13.31 1.18 -5.96
CA GLU A 10 13.81 2.02 -4.88
C GLU A 10 12.66 2.55 -4.01
N LEU A 11 12.86 2.54 -2.69
CA LEU A 11 11.89 3.01 -1.69
C LEU A 11 12.46 4.20 -0.91
N MET A 12 11.72 5.31 -0.84
CA MET A 12 12.11 6.52 -0.10
C MET A 12 10.97 7.03 0.77
N GLU A 13 11.26 7.58 1.95
CA GLU A 13 10.25 8.09 2.89
C GLU A 13 10.27 9.61 3.02
N PHE A 14 9.09 10.22 3.09
CA PHE A 14 8.89 11.66 3.15
C PHE A 14 7.85 12.05 4.19
N ALA A 15 7.99 13.24 4.78
CA ALA A 15 7.06 13.73 5.79
C ALA A 15 5.75 14.29 5.21
N SER A 16 5.68 14.58 3.91
CA SER A 16 4.49 15.16 3.26
C SER A 16 4.22 14.56 1.88
N LEU A 17 2.96 14.60 1.45
CA LEU A 17 2.53 14.14 0.13
C LEU A 17 3.21 14.94 -0.97
N ASP A 18 3.28 16.26 -0.83
CA ASP A 18 3.88 17.13 -1.85
C ASP A 18 5.35 16.77 -2.09
N ALA A 19 6.13 16.56 -1.03
CA ALA A 19 7.53 16.16 -1.14
C ALA A 19 7.68 14.78 -1.81
N ALA A 20 6.77 13.85 -1.49
CA ALA A 20 6.76 12.52 -2.09
C ALA A 20 6.38 12.54 -3.59
N LEU A 21 5.36 13.32 -3.97
CA LEU A 21 4.96 13.52 -5.36
C LEU A 21 6.06 14.22 -6.17
N ASP A 22 6.73 15.21 -5.60
CA ASP A 22 7.84 15.88 -6.26
C ASP A 22 9.05 14.97 -6.43
N CYS A 23 9.35 14.13 -5.42
CA CYS A 23 10.37 13.08 -5.56
C CYS A 23 10.04 12.10 -6.70
N ALA A 24 8.81 11.58 -6.73
CA ALA A 24 8.35 10.66 -7.77
C ALA A 24 8.49 11.28 -9.18
N ARG A 25 8.07 12.53 -9.34
CA ARG A 25 8.20 13.27 -10.61
C ARG A 25 9.66 13.45 -11.01
N ASN A 26 10.51 13.85 -10.07
CA ASN A 26 11.94 14.05 -10.33
C ASN A 26 12.63 12.74 -10.74
N ALA A 27 12.30 11.62 -10.08
CA ALA A 27 12.81 10.30 -10.46
C ALA A 27 12.43 9.93 -11.89
N ILE A 28 11.15 10.12 -12.26
CA ILE A 28 10.67 9.84 -13.62
C ILE A 28 11.31 10.77 -14.67
N VAL A 29 11.49 12.06 -14.36
CA VAL A 29 12.17 13.02 -15.26
C VAL A 29 13.64 12.62 -15.47
N ASN A 30 14.32 12.18 -14.40
CA ASN A 30 15.72 11.77 -14.50
C ASN A 30 15.90 10.52 -15.39
N ASP A 31 14.91 9.61 -15.39
CA ASP A 31 14.93 8.41 -16.24
C ASP A 31 14.50 8.70 -17.70
N LEU A 32 13.39 9.41 -17.89
CA LEU A 32 12.74 9.55 -19.20
C LEU A 32 13.07 10.86 -19.93
N GLY A 33 13.73 11.80 -19.25
CA GLY A 33 14.01 13.14 -19.75
C GLY A 33 12.75 14.01 -19.83
N ARG A 34 12.55 14.68 -20.96
CA ARG A 34 11.51 15.72 -21.11
C ARG A 34 10.09 15.15 -21.00
N ILE A 35 9.27 15.73 -20.13
CA ILE A 35 7.85 15.37 -19.94
C ILE A 35 6.99 16.61 -20.21
N ASP A 36 5.83 16.44 -20.86
CA ASP A 36 4.94 17.54 -21.22
C ASP A 36 3.86 17.79 -20.14
N GLY A 37 3.56 16.78 -19.32
CA GLY A 37 2.62 16.86 -18.21
C GLY A 37 2.61 15.61 -17.33
N TRP A 38 1.72 15.58 -16.35
CA TRP A 38 1.64 14.49 -15.37
C TRP A 38 0.23 13.90 -15.31
N SER A 39 0.17 12.59 -15.12
CA SER A 39 -1.05 11.88 -14.72
C SER A 39 -0.84 11.40 -13.29
N VAL A 40 -1.71 11.83 -12.37
CA VAL A 40 -1.72 11.37 -10.98
C VAL A 40 -3.11 10.83 -10.69
N GLU A 41 -3.20 9.54 -10.37
CA GLU A 41 -4.45 8.88 -9.97
C GLU A 41 -4.34 8.50 -8.49
N HIS A 42 -5.36 8.82 -7.70
CA HIS A 42 -5.41 8.45 -6.28
C HIS A 42 -6.37 7.28 -6.10
N ASP A 43 -5.86 6.22 -5.49
CA ASP A 43 -6.63 5.13 -4.95
C ASP A 43 -6.91 5.44 -3.47
N GLU A 44 -8.14 5.85 -3.17
CA GLU A 44 -8.58 6.22 -1.84
C GLU A 44 -8.64 5.01 -0.88
N GLU A 45 -8.79 3.80 -1.41
CA GLU A 45 -8.86 2.56 -0.61
C GLU A 45 -7.47 2.16 -0.11
N LEU A 46 -6.48 2.19 -0.99
CA LEU A 46 -5.09 1.88 -0.64
C LEU A 46 -4.33 3.08 -0.06
N ASN A 47 -4.89 4.27 -0.24
CA ASN A 47 -4.23 5.55 -0.03
C ASN A 47 -2.94 5.68 -0.85
N ASP A 48 -3.00 5.26 -2.11
CA ASP A 48 -1.86 5.24 -3.05
C ASP A 48 -2.08 6.24 -4.19
N TRP A 49 -1.04 6.98 -4.56
CA TRP A 49 -1.02 7.86 -5.73
C TRP A 49 -0.12 7.27 -6.83
N TYR A 50 -0.71 6.98 -7.97
CA TYR A 50 -0.02 6.49 -9.15
C TYR A 50 0.42 7.66 -10.03
N VAL A 51 1.73 7.91 -10.10
CA VAL A 51 2.33 9.03 -10.82
C VAL A 51 2.96 8.53 -12.12
N ARG A 52 2.57 9.14 -13.25
CA ARG A 52 3.11 8.83 -14.58
C ARG A 52 3.40 10.09 -15.39
N GLY A 53 4.47 10.06 -16.17
CA GLY A 53 4.77 11.09 -17.15
C GLY A 53 3.79 11.05 -18.32
N VAL A 54 3.47 12.22 -18.88
CA VAL A 54 2.66 12.36 -20.11
C VAL A 54 3.49 13.09 -21.16
N ARG A 55 3.52 12.55 -22.38
CA ARG A 55 4.16 13.17 -23.55
C ARG A 55 3.22 13.08 -24.74
N ASN A 56 2.97 14.19 -25.44
CA ASN A 56 1.99 14.27 -26.53
C ASN A 56 0.62 13.67 -26.18
N GLY A 57 0.13 13.92 -24.95
CA GLY A 57 -1.17 13.41 -24.48
C GLY A 57 -1.22 11.91 -24.15
N ARG A 58 -0.10 11.20 -24.17
CA ARG A 58 -0.03 9.77 -23.80
C ARG A 58 0.82 9.54 -22.55
N ARG A 59 0.38 8.63 -21.68
CA ARG A 59 1.17 8.15 -20.53
C ARG A 59 2.41 7.42 -21.02
N ILE A 60 3.56 7.67 -20.41
CA ILE A 60 4.85 7.08 -20.79
C ILE A 60 5.63 6.54 -19.59
N GLY A 61 6.43 5.51 -19.84
CA GLY A 61 7.40 4.96 -18.88
C GLY A 61 6.80 4.23 -17.68
N PRO A 62 7.63 3.95 -16.66
CA PRO A 62 7.21 3.26 -15.45
C PRO A 62 6.30 4.15 -14.59
N THR A 63 5.52 3.52 -13.71
CA THR A 63 4.68 4.21 -12.74
C THR A 63 5.44 4.34 -11.43
N ALA A 64 5.53 5.55 -10.88
CA ALA A 64 5.91 5.70 -9.48
C ALA A 64 4.65 5.58 -8.61
N ILE A 65 4.77 4.89 -7.49
CA ILE A 65 3.70 4.73 -6.52
C ILE A 65 4.09 5.55 -5.29
N VAL A 66 3.25 6.52 -4.92
CA VAL A 66 3.38 7.22 -3.66
C VAL A 66 2.35 6.65 -2.71
N THR A 67 2.77 5.92 -1.70
CA THR A 67 1.90 5.39 -0.65
C THR A 67 1.80 6.39 0.48
N GLY A 68 0.59 6.84 0.78
CA GLY A 68 0.34 7.69 1.92
C GLY A 68 0.56 6.99 3.25
N PRO A 69 0.55 7.75 4.35
CA PRO A 69 0.38 7.18 5.67
C PRO A 69 -0.90 6.34 5.64
N ARG A 70 -0.79 5.03 5.78
CA ARG A 70 -1.96 4.16 5.87
C ARG A 70 -2.64 4.46 7.21
N GLY A 71 -3.69 5.25 7.15
CA GLY A 71 -4.60 5.45 8.26
C GLY A 71 -5.72 4.43 8.15
N ARG A 72 -5.90 3.63 9.21
CA ARG A 72 -7.09 2.83 9.55
C ARG A 72 -7.43 1.65 8.63
N GLN A 73 -7.26 0.45 9.20
CA GLN A 73 -8.07 -0.72 8.87
C GLN A 73 -7.96 -1.23 7.43
N ALA A 74 -7.02 -2.14 7.20
CA ALA A 74 -6.85 -2.80 5.89
C ALA A 74 -6.73 -4.33 6.04
N VAL A 75 -7.17 -5.06 5.01
CA VAL A 75 -7.04 -6.52 4.89
C VAL A 75 -6.29 -6.87 3.60
N PHE A 76 -5.17 -7.58 3.70
CA PHE A 76 -4.38 -8.02 2.56
C PHE A 76 -4.33 -9.55 2.54
N GLU A 77 -4.88 -10.16 1.49
CA GLU A 77 -4.71 -11.59 1.25
C GLU A 77 -3.44 -11.81 0.42
N GLU A 78 -2.42 -12.41 1.03
CA GLU A 78 -1.15 -12.70 0.36
C GLU A 78 -1.09 -14.15 -0.13
N TRP A 79 -0.37 -14.35 -1.23
CA TRP A 79 -0.38 -15.55 -2.08
C TRP A 79 -0.04 -16.90 -1.38
N GLU A 80 0.47 -16.89 -0.15
CA GLU A 80 0.95 -18.09 0.57
C GLU A 80 0.04 -18.50 1.76
N ARG A 81 -1.28 -18.40 1.63
CA ARG A 81 -2.24 -18.75 2.72
C ARG A 81 -2.03 -17.92 4.00
N ARG A 82 -1.70 -16.65 3.80
CA ARG A 82 -1.50 -15.65 4.84
C ARG A 82 -2.40 -14.47 4.56
N VAL A 83 -3.12 -14.01 5.57
CA VAL A 83 -3.89 -12.77 5.48
C VAL A 83 -3.41 -11.81 6.56
N VAL A 84 -3.30 -10.54 6.20
CA VAL A 84 -2.80 -9.48 7.06
C VAL A 84 -3.91 -8.47 7.33
N PHE A 85 -4.17 -8.17 8.60
CA PHE A 85 -5.14 -7.19 9.07
C PHE A 85 -4.41 -6.06 9.78
N ILE A 86 -4.67 -4.80 9.44
CA ILE A 86 -3.98 -3.64 10.03
C ILE A 86 -4.98 -2.70 10.68
N GLY A 87 -5.15 -2.75 12.01
CA GLY A 87 -6.07 -1.92 12.77
C GLY A 87 -5.46 -0.60 13.29
N GLU A 88 -6.28 0.39 13.61
CA GLU A 88 -5.82 1.56 14.39
C GLU A 88 -5.63 1.19 15.86
N THR A 89 -6.39 0.21 16.34
CA THR A 89 -6.19 -0.45 17.64
C THR A 89 -5.99 -1.96 17.44
N PRO A 90 -5.51 -2.69 18.46
CA PRO A 90 -5.54 -4.15 18.42
C PRO A 90 -6.94 -4.70 18.23
N ALA A 91 -7.95 -4.11 18.87
CA ALA A 91 -9.33 -4.54 18.76
C ALA A 91 -9.83 -4.48 17.31
N ASP A 92 -9.46 -3.43 16.58
CA ASP A 92 -9.81 -3.28 15.17
C ASP A 92 -9.22 -4.40 14.30
N ALA A 93 -7.93 -4.71 14.52
CA ALA A 93 -7.24 -5.76 13.76
C ALA A 93 -7.90 -7.14 13.98
N PHE A 94 -8.26 -7.45 15.24
CA PHE A 94 -8.98 -8.67 15.57
C PHE A 94 -10.42 -8.68 15.04
N ALA A 95 -11.13 -7.54 15.09
CA ALA A 95 -12.49 -7.44 14.57
C ALA A 95 -12.54 -7.69 13.06
N MET A 96 -11.59 -7.13 12.30
CA MET A 96 -11.47 -7.40 10.87
C MET A 96 -11.15 -8.87 10.58
N ALA A 97 -10.26 -9.49 11.36
CA ALA A 97 -9.94 -10.91 11.21
C ALA A 97 -11.15 -11.81 11.48
N ALA A 98 -11.91 -11.52 12.54
CA ALA A 98 -13.14 -12.24 12.86
C ALA A 98 -14.16 -12.13 11.71
N ALA A 99 -14.45 -10.91 11.25
CA ALA A 99 -15.40 -10.67 10.16
C ALA A 99 -14.98 -11.33 8.83
N TRP A 100 -13.67 -11.47 8.59
CA TRP A 100 -13.15 -12.18 7.41
C TRP A 100 -13.32 -13.70 7.56
N LEU A 101 -12.98 -14.27 8.72
CA LEU A 101 -13.13 -15.70 8.99
C LEU A 101 -14.60 -16.17 8.97
N GLU A 102 -15.53 -15.34 9.43
CA GLU A 102 -16.98 -15.63 9.36
C GLU A 102 -17.47 -15.88 7.92
N LYS A 103 -16.82 -15.25 6.92
CA LYS A 103 -17.14 -15.44 5.50
C LYS A 103 -16.45 -16.66 4.89
N ARG A 104 -15.60 -17.36 5.64
CA ARG A 104 -14.74 -18.46 5.18
C ARG A 104 -14.94 -19.72 6.01
N PRO A 105 -16.14 -20.34 5.93
CA PRO A 105 -16.44 -21.57 6.67
C PRO A 105 -15.60 -22.78 6.21
N ASP A 106 -14.90 -22.66 5.06
CA ASP A 106 -13.91 -23.62 4.59
C ASP A 106 -12.70 -23.71 5.55
N ILE A 107 -12.34 -22.62 6.21
CA ILE A 107 -11.20 -22.57 7.12
C ILE A 107 -11.62 -23.06 8.51
N THR A 108 -11.32 -24.32 8.80
CA THR A 108 -11.66 -24.93 10.09
C THR A 108 -10.53 -24.89 11.12
N THR A 109 -9.29 -24.62 10.67
CA THR A 109 -8.10 -24.55 11.54
C THR A 109 -7.16 -23.44 11.08
N LEU A 110 -6.71 -22.63 12.04
CA LEU A 110 -5.64 -21.66 11.83
C LEU A 110 -4.28 -22.33 12.10
N GLY A 111 -3.28 -22.01 11.28
CA GLY A 111 -1.92 -22.50 11.46
C GLY A 111 -1.16 -21.72 12.54
N ASP A 112 -0.96 -20.43 12.30
CA ASP A 112 -0.28 -19.52 13.23
C ASP A 112 -0.93 -18.13 13.18
N VAL A 113 -0.74 -17.35 14.24
CA VAL A 113 -1.22 -15.97 14.36
C VAL A 113 -0.07 -15.08 14.82
N GLY A 114 0.40 -14.22 13.90
CA GLY A 114 1.47 -13.27 14.16
C GLY A 114 0.95 -11.89 14.50
N TRP A 115 1.63 -11.18 15.40
CA TRP A 115 1.26 -9.82 15.81
C TRP A 115 2.46 -8.87 15.76
N HIS A 116 2.25 -7.68 15.19
CA HIS A 116 3.26 -6.64 15.08
C HIS A 116 2.65 -5.25 15.24
N HIS A 117 3.34 -4.35 15.94
CA HIS A 117 3.08 -2.91 15.86
C HIS A 117 4.02 -2.32 14.81
N THR A 118 3.47 -1.69 13.77
CA THR A 118 4.22 -1.12 12.65
C THR A 118 3.93 0.38 12.52
N ALA A 119 4.62 1.05 11.59
CA ALA A 119 4.33 2.44 11.24
C ALA A 119 2.91 2.63 10.67
N ASP A 120 2.31 1.55 10.17
CA ASP A 120 0.98 1.53 9.53
C ASP A 120 -0.13 1.12 10.52
N GLY A 121 0.23 0.77 11.76
CA GLY A 121 -0.70 0.44 12.84
C GLY A 121 -0.51 -0.95 13.44
N HIS A 122 -1.61 -1.52 13.91
CA HIS A 122 -1.66 -2.80 14.60
C HIS A 122 -1.87 -3.93 13.61
N GLN A 123 -0.78 -4.62 13.26
CA GLN A 123 -0.79 -5.69 12.27
C GLN A 123 -1.02 -7.06 12.93
N LEU A 124 -2.08 -7.74 12.50
CA LEU A 124 -2.38 -9.14 12.79
C LEU A 124 -2.19 -9.97 11.51
N ARG A 125 -1.45 -11.07 11.59
CA ARG A 125 -1.23 -12.01 10.48
C ARG A 125 -1.89 -13.33 10.83
N VAL A 126 -2.75 -13.85 9.97
CA VAL A 126 -3.40 -15.14 10.15
C VAL A 126 -2.91 -16.07 9.05
N TYR A 127 -2.35 -17.21 9.44
CA TYR A 127 -2.00 -18.30 8.53
C TYR A 127 -3.07 -19.38 8.64
N PHE A 128 -3.46 -19.97 7.52
CA PHE A 128 -4.50 -20.99 7.51
C PHE A 128 -4.22 -22.08 6.48
N GLN A 129 -4.89 -23.22 6.66
CA GLN A 129 -4.95 -24.27 5.65
C GLN A 129 -6.41 -24.40 5.21
N PRO A 130 -6.69 -24.41 3.89
CA PRO A 130 -8.02 -24.69 3.39
C PRO A 130 -8.42 -26.15 3.64
#